data_AF-T1B3K7-F1
#
_entry.id   AF-T1B3K7-F1
#
_cell.length_a   1.000
_cell.length_b   1.000
_cell.length_c   1.000
_cell.angle_alpha   90.00
_cell.angle_beta   90.00
_cell.angle_gamma   90.00
#
_symmetry.space_group_name_H-M   'P 1'
#
loop_
_entity.id
_entity.type
_entity.pdbx_description
1 polymer ?
#
loop_
_entity_poly.entity_id
_entity_poly.type
_entity_poly.pdbx_seq_one_letter_code
_entity_poly.pdbx_strand_id
1 'polypeptide(L)'
;MDFNSHDVTYAVAYLDILGFSEFVEDAEKNPVKLQQLDKLFNEVIPREVLPDGRNSKYQAIFGMKCLSISDSFIVSAPISKDLTHPALVVVSMKAIQIAHALLDMGFLVRGAINVGNVYRTDSNILGTGYQDAVKFGDKSGDHPQIVLTDKAANALNELLANKMPRYSIFAKNELGKIILNAIHPEPSYLPDPQGDVNEYFRKYRDTIRENLSHDDLKARTKWLWFTGLFNANVQYFSTIDKSLTIDQLPSITINYLNPPPPLEDNFKWAKPLMAPGVRVKINTDL
;
A
#
# COMPACT_ATOMS: atom_id res chain seq x y z
N MET A 1 -10.61 -11.64 31.44
CA MET A 1 -9.98 -10.60 30.61
C MET A 1 -10.72 -9.31 30.91
N ASP A 2 -10.10 -8.40 31.64
CA ASP A 2 -10.70 -7.09 31.91
C ASP A 2 -10.62 -6.24 30.63
N PHE A 3 -11.77 -6.01 29.99
CA PHE A 3 -11.94 -5.10 28.85
C PHE A 3 -11.89 -3.61 29.26
N ASN A 4 -11.27 -3.28 30.40
CA ASN A 4 -11.36 -1.95 31.04
C ASN A 4 -10.23 -0.98 30.72
N SER A 5 -9.39 -1.25 29.71
CA SER A 5 -8.31 -0.33 29.33
C SER A 5 -8.61 0.38 28.01
N HIS A 6 -9.43 1.44 28.07
CA HIS A 6 -9.59 2.52 27.08
C HIS A 6 -9.95 2.06 25.65
N ASP A 7 -10.98 2.63 25.04
CA ASP A 7 -11.25 2.52 23.60
C ASP A 7 -10.07 3.10 22.80
N VAL A 8 -8.99 2.34 22.63
CA VAL A 8 -7.86 2.74 21.80
C VAL A 8 -8.27 2.45 20.36
N THR A 9 -8.52 3.51 19.62
CA THR A 9 -8.78 3.43 18.19
C THR A 9 -7.46 3.27 17.44
N TYR A 10 -7.46 2.44 16.41
CA TYR A 10 -6.31 2.18 15.56
C TYR A 10 -6.64 2.52 14.11
N ALA A 11 -5.62 2.95 13.37
CA ALA A 11 -5.59 2.73 11.92
C ALA A 11 -5.09 1.32 11.66
N VAL A 12 -5.72 0.61 10.72
CA VAL A 12 -5.41 -0.79 10.40
C VAL A 12 -5.47 -0.98 8.90
N ALA A 13 -4.41 -1.53 8.30
CA ALA A 13 -4.43 -2.08 6.96
C ALA A 13 -4.50 -3.60 7.05
N TYR A 14 -5.46 -4.18 6.33
CA TYR A 14 -5.44 -5.58 5.93
C TYR A 14 -4.95 -5.65 4.50
N LEU A 15 -3.98 -6.52 4.22
CA LEU A 15 -3.37 -6.73 2.92
C LEU A 15 -3.37 -8.23 2.60
N ASP A 16 -3.77 -8.59 1.41
CA ASP A 16 -3.86 -9.96 0.88
C ASP A 16 -2.98 -10.09 -0.36
N ILE A 17 -2.06 -11.06 -0.36
CA ILE A 17 -1.16 -11.34 -1.49
C ILE A 17 -1.91 -12.19 -2.51
N LEU A 18 -2.09 -11.65 -3.72
CA LEU A 18 -2.76 -12.36 -4.80
C LEU A 18 -1.84 -13.40 -5.44
N GLY A 19 -2.30 -14.65 -5.51
CA GLY A 19 -1.57 -15.76 -6.17
C GLY A 19 -0.47 -16.39 -5.31
N PHE A 20 -0.48 -16.14 -3.99
CA PHE A 20 0.60 -16.59 -3.11
C PHE A 20 0.62 -18.10 -2.84
N SER A 21 -0.54 -18.77 -2.84
CA SER A 21 -0.62 -20.20 -2.52
C SER A 21 0.23 -21.08 -3.44
N GLU A 22 0.17 -20.83 -4.76
CA GLU A 22 0.98 -21.55 -5.75
C GLU A 22 2.49 -21.34 -5.52
N PHE A 23 2.88 -20.12 -5.12
CA PHE A 23 4.27 -19.83 -4.82
C PHE A 23 4.78 -20.58 -3.58
N VAL A 24 3.96 -20.71 -2.55
CA VAL A 24 4.30 -21.48 -1.34
C VAL A 24 4.45 -22.97 -1.70
N GLU A 25 3.51 -23.54 -2.46
CA GLU A 25 3.58 -24.94 -2.90
C GLU A 25 4.85 -25.23 -3.72
N ASP A 26 5.23 -24.30 -4.59
CA ASP A 26 6.46 -24.41 -5.37
C ASP A 26 7.72 -24.26 -4.50
N ALA A 27 7.68 -23.40 -3.47
CA ALA A 27 8.81 -23.18 -2.58
C ALA A 27 9.15 -24.41 -1.73
N GLU A 28 8.18 -25.29 -1.44
CA GLU A 28 8.44 -26.58 -0.78
C GLU A 28 9.43 -27.45 -1.58
N LYS A 29 9.49 -27.26 -2.89
CA LYS A 29 10.29 -28.08 -3.82
C LYS A 29 11.45 -27.29 -4.44
N ASN A 30 11.54 -25.98 -4.21
CA ASN A 30 12.53 -25.10 -4.83
C ASN A 30 13.26 -24.25 -3.77
N PRO A 31 14.52 -24.58 -3.45
CA PRO A 31 15.31 -23.86 -2.46
C PRO A 31 15.47 -22.36 -2.74
N VAL A 32 15.47 -21.94 -4.02
CA VAL A 32 15.57 -20.52 -4.40
C VAL A 32 14.28 -19.77 -4.03
N LYS A 33 13.12 -20.36 -4.31
CA LYS A 33 11.82 -19.77 -3.92
C LYS A 33 11.64 -19.77 -2.40
N LEU A 34 12.14 -20.79 -1.70
CA LEU A 34 12.14 -20.82 -0.24
C LEU A 34 12.99 -19.68 0.35
N GLN A 35 14.16 -19.41 -0.22
CA GLN A 35 15.00 -18.28 0.19
C GLN A 35 14.31 -16.93 -0.09
N GLN A 36 13.56 -16.82 -1.18
CA GLN A 36 12.75 -15.64 -1.49
C GLN A 36 11.63 -15.42 -0.46
N LEU A 37 10.94 -16.49 -0.02
CA LEU A 37 9.97 -16.41 1.08
C LEU A 37 10.63 -15.95 2.38
N ASP A 38 11.77 -16.53 2.73
CA ASP A 38 12.51 -16.16 3.93
C ASP A 38 12.88 -14.68 3.92
N LYS A 39 13.41 -14.20 2.79
CA LYS A 39 13.72 -12.78 2.56
C LYS A 39 12.47 -11.89 2.69
N LEU A 40 11.34 -12.30 2.13
CA LEU A 40 10.08 -11.54 2.23
C LEU A 40 9.67 -11.33 3.69
N PHE A 41 9.59 -12.41 4.48
CA PHE A 41 9.08 -12.31 5.84
C PHE A 41 10.10 -11.76 6.86
N ASN A 42 11.40 -11.98 6.63
CA ASN A 42 12.43 -11.58 7.60
C ASN A 42 13.08 -10.23 7.27
N GLU A 43 13.23 -9.88 6.00
CA GLU A 43 13.94 -8.65 5.59
C GLU A 43 12.97 -7.54 5.15
N VAL A 44 11.95 -7.90 4.37
CA VAL A 44 11.04 -6.92 3.73
C VAL A 44 9.86 -6.56 4.64
N ILE A 45 9.30 -7.56 5.32
CA ILE A 45 8.13 -7.41 6.21
C ILE A 45 8.53 -7.66 7.67
N PRO A 46 9.52 -6.95 8.24
CA PRO A 46 9.81 -7.13 9.66
C PRO A 46 8.54 -6.89 10.48
N ARG A 47 8.26 -7.85 11.37
CA ARG A 47 7.13 -7.84 12.31
C ARG A 47 7.23 -6.71 13.33
N GLU A 48 8.44 -6.21 13.56
CA GLU A 48 8.78 -5.16 14.52
C GLU A 48 9.72 -4.13 13.91
N VAL A 49 9.51 -2.86 14.29
CA VAL A 49 10.52 -1.82 14.17
C VAL A 49 11.60 -2.15 15.20
N LEU A 50 12.72 -2.72 14.77
CA LEU A 50 13.84 -3.01 15.68
C LEU A 50 14.36 -1.69 16.29
N PRO A 51 14.76 -1.68 17.59
CA PRO A 51 15.24 -0.47 18.27
C PRO A 51 16.46 0.19 17.61
N ASP A 52 17.23 -0.57 16.82
CA ASP A 52 18.42 -0.11 16.10
C ASP A 52 18.14 0.38 14.67
N GLY A 53 16.86 0.45 14.26
CA GLY A 53 16.44 1.04 12.99
C GLY A 53 16.80 0.23 11.74
N ARG A 54 17.30 -1.01 11.89
CA ARG A 54 17.49 -1.91 10.76
C ARG A 54 16.09 -2.30 10.25
N ASN A 55 15.79 -1.88 9.03
CA ASN A 55 14.56 -2.13 8.27
C ASN A 55 13.35 -1.23 8.55
N SER A 56 13.53 -0.18 9.35
CA SER A 56 12.83 1.08 9.11
C SER A 56 13.57 2.23 9.79
N LYS A 57 13.75 3.34 9.08
CA LYS A 57 14.05 4.64 9.72
C LYS A 57 12.88 5.16 10.57
N TYR A 58 11.88 4.34 10.85
CA TYR A 58 10.73 4.73 11.64
C TYR A 58 11.04 4.42 13.09
N GLN A 59 10.90 5.41 13.95
CA GLN A 59 11.15 5.23 15.37
C GLN A 59 10.06 4.32 15.95
N ALA A 60 10.40 3.49 16.94
CA ALA A 60 9.44 2.73 17.74
C ALA A 60 8.32 3.62 18.34
N ILE A 61 8.54 4.94 18.34
CA ILE A 61 7.60 6.00 18.74
C ILE A 61 6.22 5.91 18.06
N PHE A 62 6.10 5.34 16.85
CA PHE A 62 4.81 5.27 16.16
C PHE A 62 3.91 4.15 16.67
N GLY A 63 4.43 3.27 17.54
CA GLY A 63 3.68 2.14 18.07
C GLY A 63 3.10 1.21 17.00
N MET A 64 3.66 1.26 15.78
CA MET A 64 3.20 0.46 14.63
C MET A 64 3.56 -1.01 14.84
N LYS A 65 2.67 -1.91 14.45
CA LYS A 65 2.90 -3.36 14.42
C LYS A 65 2.51 -3.96 13.08
N CYS A 66 3.27 -4.97 12.65
CA CYS A 66 2.97 -5.76 11.47
C CYS A 66 2.82 -7.23 11.88
N LEU A 67 1.64 -7.81 11.64
CA LEU A 67 1.39 -9.24 11.80
C LEU A 67 1.25 -9.87 10.42
N SER A 68 1.79 -11.07 10.27
CA SER A 68 1.69 -11.88 9.06
C SER A 68 1.03 -13.22 9.39
N ILE A 69 0.00 -13.60 8.65
CA ILE A 69 -0.64 -14.92 8.76
C ILE A 69 -0.85 -15.42 7.33
N SER A 70 -0.15 -16.49 6.94
CA SER A 70 -0.22 -17.05 5.58
C SER A 70 0.11 -15.99 4.51
N ASP A 71 -0.81 -15.77 3.58
CA ASP A 71 -0.83 -14.81 2.47
C ASP A 71 -1.33 -13.41 2.87
N SER A 72 -1.58 -13.18 4.16
CA SER A 72 -2.18 -11.94 4.65
C SER A 72 -1.25 -11.19 5.60
N PHE A 73 -1.26 -9.85 5.48
CA PHE A 73 -0.59 -8.94 6.40
C PHE A 73 -1.57 -7.99 7.07
N ILE A 74 -1.23 -7.63 8.30
CA ILE A 74 -1.99 -6.70 9.10
C ILE A 74 -1.03 -5.67 9.66
N VAL A 75 -1.19 -4.42 9.21
CA VAL A 75 -0.40 -3.28 9.71
C VAL A 75 -1.31 -2.43 10.57
N SER A 76 -0.90 -2.11 11.79
CA SER A 76 -1.72 -1.29 12.69
C SER A 76 -0.88 -0.27 13.45
N ALA A 77 -1.45 0.92 13.69
CA ALA A 77 -0.86 1.96 14.52
C ALA A 77 -1.94 2.63 15.38
N PRO A 78 -1.66 2.92 16.66
CA PRO A 78 -2.63 3.57 17.55
C PRO A 78 -2.90 4.99 17.09
N ILE A 79 -4.17 5.39 17.03
CA ILE A 79 -4.54 6.77 16.80
C ILE A 79 -4.27 7.55 18.09
N SER A 80 -3.39 8.53 17.97
CA SER A 80 -3.05 9.45 19.05
C SER A 80 -3.64 10.83 18.77
N LYS A 81 -3.76 11.66 19.81
CA LYS A 81 -4.12 13.08 19.65
C LYS A 81 -2.99 13.91 19.05
N ASP A 82 -1.76 13.41 19.09
CA ASP A 82 -0.62 14.03 18.41
C ASP A 82 -0.70 13.73 16.91
N LEU A 83 -0.94 14.79 16.14
CA LEU A 83 -1.07 14.72 14.68
C LEU A 83 0.27 14.84 13.95
N THR A 84 1.40 14.95 14.66
CA THR A 84 2.73 15.01 14.03
C THR A 84 2.96 13.79 13.13
N HIS A 85 2.41 12.64 13.51
CA HIS A 85 2.49 11.39 12.76
C HIS A 85 1.14 10.66 12.75
N PRO A 86 0.22 11.02 11.84
CA PRO A 86 -1.11 10.43 11.84
C PRO A 86 -1.03 8.93 11.56
N ALA A 87 -1.63 8.12 12.43
CA ALA A 87 -1.59 6.66 12.33
C ALA A 87 -2.06 6.13 10.97
N LEU A 88 -3.07 6.79 10.38
CA LEU A 88 -3.56 6.47 9.04
C LEU A 88 -2.46 6.57 7.97
N VAL A 89 -1.63 7.60 8.05
CA VAL A 89 -0.54 7.87 7.11
C VAL A 89 0.59 6.87 7.34
N VAL A 90 0.97 6.63 8.60
CA VAL A 90 2.01 5.66 8.98
C VAL A 90 1.67 4.26 8.45
N VAL A 91 0.45 3.80 8.70
CA VAL A 91 -0.04 2.49 8.21
C VAL A 91 -0.06 2.45 6.68
N SER A 92 -0.48 3.54 6.03
CA SER A 92 -0.51 3.66 4.57
C SER A 92 0.89 3.55 3.95
N MET A 93 1.88 4.22 4.52
CA MET A 93 3.25 4.17 4.03
C MET A 93 3.86 2.77 4.14
N LYS A 94 3.64 2.09 5.28
CA LYS A 94 4.10 0.71 5.44
C LYS A 94 3.39 -0.24 4.48
N ALA A 95 2.10 -0.03 4.21
CA ALA A 95 1.39 -0.78 3.19
C ALA A 95 1.97 -0.57 1.78
N ILE A 96 2.39 0.65 1.42
CA ILE A 96 3.09 0.94 0.16
C ILE A 96 4.45 0.21 0.10
N GLN A 97 5.22 0.23 1.18
CA GLN A 97 6.50 -0.48 1.26
C GLN A 97 6.32 -1.99 1.04
N ILE A 98 5.32 -2.59 1.69
CA ILE A 98 4.98 -4.00 1.50
C ILE A 98 4.57 -4.25 0.04
N ALA A 99 3.73 -3.38 -0.53
CA ALA A 99 3.29 -3.51 -1.92
C ALA A 99 4.44 -3.43 -2.94
N HIS A 100 5.37 -2.49 -2.78
CA HIS A 100 6.56 -2.38 -3.64
C HIS A 100 7.41 -3.64 -3.62
N ALA A 101 7.61 -4.22 -2.44
CA ALA A 101 8.46 -5.37 -2.30
C ALA A 101 7.78 -6.68 -2.75
N LEU A 102 6.47 -6.81 -2.54
CA LEU A 102 5.69 -7.88 -3.14
C LEU A 102 5.70 -7.78 -4.67
N LEU A 103 5.55 -6.58 -5.23
CA LEU A 103 5.61 -6.37 -6.68
C LEU A 103 7.00 -6.66 -7.25
N ASP A 104 8.06 -6.33 -6.50
CA ASP A 104 9.45 -6.67 -6.86
C ASP A 104 9.68 -8.19 -6.95
N MET A 105 8.83 -8.97 -6.27
CA MET A 105 8.78 -10.44 -6.31
C MET A 105 7.73 -11.00 -7.29
N GLY A 106 7.00 -10.14 -8.00
CA GLY A 106 5.98 -10.57 -8.96
C GLY A 106 4.59 -10.78 -8.37
N PHE A 107 4.30 -10.28 -7.17
CA PHE A 107 2.99 -10.38 -6.54
C PHE A 107 2.23 -9.06 -6.55
N LEU A 108 0.91 -9.18 -6.72
CA LEU A 108 -0.02 -8.08 -6.52
C LEU A 108 -0.62 -8.16 -5.12
N VAL A 109 -1.01 -7.01 -4.57
CA VAL A 109 -1.66 -6.91 -3.27
C VAL A 109 -3.02 -6.26 -3.42
N ARG A 110 -4.00 -6.74 -2.64
CA ARG A 110 -5.28 -6.06 -2.42
C ARG A 110 -5.53 -5.91 -0.94
N GLY A 111 -6.53 -5.12 -0.56
CA GLY A 111 -6.94 -5.04 0.83
C GLY A 111 -7.72 -3.80 1.17
N ALA A 112 -7.78 -3.46 2.45
CA ALA A 112 -8.41 -2.23 2.88
C ALA A 112 -7.74 -1.62 4.12
N ILE A 113 -7.84 -0.30 4.21
CA ILE A 113 -7.47 0.48 5.39
C ILE A 113 -8.73 0.95 6.09
N ASN A 114 -8.79 0.69 7.39
CA ASN A 114 -9.89 1.09 8.26
C ASN A 114 -9.38 1.82 9.51
N VAL A 115 -10.29 2.54 10.16
CA VAL A 115 -10.10 3.12 11.48
C VAL A 115 -11.14 2.54 12.43
N GLY A 116 -10.71 2.00 13.58
CA GLY A 116 -11.63 1.45 14.56
C GLY A 116 -10.97 0.78 15.76
N ASN A 117 -11.80 0.18 16.61
CA ASN A 117 -11.36 -0.45 17.84
C ASN A 117 -10.57 -1.73 17.54
N VAL A 118 -9.38 -1.81 18.11
CA VAL A 118 -8.50 -2.97 18.01
C VAL A 118 -7.86 -3.25 19.36
N TYR A 119 -7.95 -4.52 19.77
CA TYR A 119 -7.10 -5.11 20.77
C TYR A 119 -5.95 -5.83 20.05
N ARG A 120 -4.71 -5.47 20.36
CA ARG A 120 -3.52 -6.08 19.76
C ARG A 120 -2.53 -6.50 20.83
N THR A 121 -1.86 -7.61 20.60
CA THR A 121 -0.66 -8.04 21.33
C THR A 121 0.51 -8.13 20.35
N ASP A 122 1.62 -8.79 20.70
CA ASP A 122 2.70 -9.08 19.75
C ASP A 122 2.35 -10.21 18.78
N SER A 123 1.33 -11.02 19.10
CA SER A 123 0.99 -12.24 18.36
C SER A 123 -0.47 -12.29 17.90
N ASN A 124 -1.32 -11.39 18.38
CA ASN A 124 -2.75 -11.41 18.11
C ASN A 124 -3.30 -10.02 17.80
N ILE A 125 -4.36 -9.99 16.99
CA ILE A 125 -5.16 -8.81 16.74
C ILE A 125 -6.64 -9.19 16.69
N LEU A 126 -7.45 -8.44 17.43
CA LEU A 126 -8.88 -8.67 17.61
C LEU A 126 -9.59 -7.31 17.56
N GLY A 127 -10.85 -7.29 17.16
CA GLY A 127 -11.68 -6.08 17.21
C GLY A 127 -12.30 -5.71 15.87
N THR A 128 -13.33 -4.87 15.95
CA THR A 128 -14.15 -4.48 14.78
C THR A 128 -13.35 -3.67 13.77
N GLY A 129 -12.33 -2.91 14.21
CA GLY A 129 -11.44 -2.18 13.31
C GLY A 129 -10.75 -3.10 12.30
N TYR A 130 -10.20 -4.22 12.78
CA TYR A 130 -9.59 -5.25 11.94
C TYR A 130 -10.63 -6.02 11.12
N GLN A 131 -11.72 -6.48 11.74
CA GLN A 131 -12.75 -7.25 11.03
C GLN A 131 -13.37 -6.48 9.87
N ASP A 132 -13.62 -5.18 10.04
CA ASP A 132 -14.13 -4.30 8.99
C ASP A 132 -13.12 -4.16 7.85
N ALA A 133 -11.81 -4.06 8.16
CA ALA A 133 -10.75 -4.00 7.15
C ALA A 133 -10.70 -5.29 6.31
N VAL A 134 -10.75 -6.46 6.94
CA VAL A 134 -10.80 -7.75 6.23
C VAL A 134 -12.03 -7.83 5.34
N LYS A 135 -13.22 -7.63 5.92
CA LYS A 135 -14.50 -7.71 5.19
C LYS A 135 -14.52 -6.77 3.99
N PHE A 136 -13.98 -5.56 4.12
CA PHE A 136 -13.99 -4.59 3.05
C PHE A 136 -12.90 -4.87 2.01
N GLY A 137 -11.73 -5.35 2.43
CA GLY A 137 -10.64 -5.78 1.55
C GLY A 137 -11.05 -6.93 0.65
N ASP A 138 -11.63 -7.99 1.23
CA ASP A 138 -12.12 -9.16 0.49
C ASP A 138 -13.26 -8.82 -0.47
N LYS A 139 -14.11 -7.85 -0.08
CA LYS A 139 -15.23 -7.38 -0.90
C LYS A 139 -14.88 -6.25 -1.86
N SER A 140 -13.65 -5.72 -1.83
CA SER A 140 -13.27 -4.53 -2.63
C SER A 140 -13.25 -4.79 -4.14
N GLY A 141 -13.39 -6.06 -4.54
CA GLY A 141 -13.47 -6.54 -5.91
C GLY A 141 -12.28 -7.43 -6.27
N ASP A 142 -12.21 -7.84 -7.53
CA ASP A 142 -11.07 -8.61 -8.05
C ASP A 142 -9.84 -7.73 -8.35
N HIS A 143 -9.94 -6.40 -8.23
CA HIS A 143 -8.85 -5.50 -8.55
C HIS A 143 -7.76 -5.51 -7.46
N PRO A 144 -6.47 -5.51 -7.84
CA PRO A 144 -5.34 -5.45 -6.93
C PRO A 144 -5.15 -4.04 -6.34
N GLN A 145 -6.07 -3.63 -5.47
CA GLN A 145 -6.11 -2.30 -4.86
C GLN A 145 -6.30 -2.36 -3.35
N ILE A 146 -5.75 -1.36 -2.66
CA ILE A 146 -5.93 -1.15 -1.23
C ILE A 146 -6.90 0.02 -1.06
N VAL A 147 -8.13 -0.27 -0.63
CA VAL A 147 -9.21 0.74 -0.53
C VAL A 147 -9.33 1.31 0.89
N LEU A 148 -9.77 2.56 1.03
CA LEU A 148 -10.17 3.10 2.33
C LEU A 148 -11.65 2.79 2.60
N THR A 149 -11.95 2.34 3.82
CA THR A 149 -13.34 2.30 4.31
C THR A 149 -13.87 3.73 4.53
N ASP A 150 -15.18 3.87 4.72
CA ASP A 150 -15.78 5.17 5.07
C ASP A 150 -15.19 5.77 6.34
N LYS A 151 -14.86 4.94 7.34
CA LYS A 151 -14.21 5.39 8.58
C LYS A 151 -12.80 5.93 8.32
N ALA A 152 -12.01 5.24 7.50
CA ALA A 152 -10.68 5.72 7.12
C ALA A 152 -10.74 6.96 6.22
N ALA A 153 -11.72 7.04 5.31
CA ALA A 153 -11.96 8.23 4.48
C ALA A 153 -12.34 9.45 5.33
N ASN A 154 -13.18 9.26 6.36
CA ASN A 154 -13.52 10.31 7.32
C ASN A 154 -12.30 10.76 8.12
N ALA A 155 -11.49 9.82 8.62
CA ALA A 155 -10.24 10.14 9.30
C ALA A 155 -9.27 10.91 8.38
N LEU A 156 -9.19 10.55 7.09
CA LEU A 156 -8.42 11.32 6.11
C LEU A 156 -8.96 12.75 5.98
N ASN A 157 -10.28 12.93 5.83
CA ASN A 157 -10.89 14.25 5.73
C ASN A 157 -10.65 15.11 6.99
N GLU A 158 -10.67 14.50 8.18
CA GLU A 158 -10.33 15.18 9.44
C GLU A 158 -8.88 15.67 9.46
N LEU A 159 -7.92 14.85 8.99
CA LEU A 159 -6.53 15.31 8.84
C LEU A 159 -6.44 16.52 7.92
N LEU A 160 -7.15 16.49 6.78
CA LEU A 160 -7.18 17.61 5.84
C LEU A 160 -7.83 18.86 6.43
N ALA A 161 -8.91 18.71 7.20
CA ALA A 161 -9.57 19.82 7.90
C ALA A 161 -8.65 20.47 8.94
N ASN A 162 -7.78 19.68 9.57
CA ASN A 162 -6.74 20.13 10.51
C ASN A 162 -5.49 20.72 9.83
N LYS A 163 -5.60 21.10 8.54
CA LYS A 163 -4.51 21.71 7.74
C LYS A 163 -3.25 20.83 7.62
N MET A 164 -3.39 19.52 7.81
CA MET A 164 -2.30 18.59 7.48
C MET A 164 -2.03 18.64 5.97
N PRO A 165 -0.78 18.39 5.53
CA PRO A 165 -0.48 18.23 4.11
C PRO A 165 -1.40 17.16 3.51
N ARG A 166 -1.91 17.35 2.28
CA ARG A 166 -2.55 16.22 1.60
C ARG A 166 -1.44 15.29 1.14
N TYR A 167 -1.70 13.99 1.29
CA TYR A 167 -0.73 12.97 0.95
C TYR A 167 -0.99 12.49 -0.47
N SER A 168 -0.01 12.65 -1.38
CA SER A 168 -0.04 12.14 -2.77
C SER A 168 -0.08 10.61 -2.89
N ILE A 169 -0.21 9.93 -1.76
CA ILE A 169 -0.37 8.49 -1.64
C ILE A 169 -1.84 8.05 -1.74
N PHE A 170 -2.81 8.96 -1.73
CA PHE A 170 -4.23 8.62 -1.89
C PHE A 170 -4.79 9.13 -3.22
N ALA A 171 -5.68 8.34 -3.82
CA ALA A 171 -6.38 8.68 -5.05
C ALA A 171 -7.82 8.18 -5.03
N LYS A 172 -8.67 8.64 -5.95
CA LYS A 172 -9.96 7.99 -6.24
C LYS A 172 -9.85 7.14 -7.50
N ASN A 173 -10.37 5.93 -7.44
CA ASN A 173 -10.49 5.05 -8.60
C ASN A 173 -11.72 5.42 -9.47
N GLU A 174 -11.97 4.64 -10.52
CA GLU A 174 -13.07 4.79 -11.48
C GLU A 174 -14.46 4.66 -10.85
N LEU A 175 -14.56 3.97 -9.71
CA LEU A 175 -15.79 3.82 -8.93
C LEU A 175 -15.96 4.92 -7.88
N GLY A 176 -15.05 5.90 -7.84
CA GLY A 176 -15.04 6.99 -6.86
C GLY A 176 -14.58 6.58 -5.45
N LYS A 177 -14.17 5.32 -5.24
CA LYS A 177 -13.62 4.85 -3.97
C LYS A 177 -12.23 5.46 -3.76
N ILE A 178 -11.92 5.85 -2.52
CA ILE A 178 -10.57 6.28 -2.17
C ILE A 178 -9.68 5.05 -2.03
N ILE A 179 -8.55 5.06 -2.71
CA ILE A 179 -7.54 4.01 -2.71
C ILE A 179 -6.19 4.57 -2.29
N LEU A 180 -5.36 3.69 -1.75
CA LEU A 180 -3.93 3.91 -1.59
C LEU A 180 -3.24 3.66 -2.93
N ASN A 181 -2.40 4.59 -3.36
CA ASN A 181 -1.47 4.40 -4.44
C ASN A 181 -0.34 3.48 -3.97
N ALA A 182 -0.55 2.17 -4.13
CA ALA A 182 0.32 1.12 -3.62
C ALA A 182 1.73 1.11 -4.23
N ILE A 183 1.98 1.87 -5.31
CA ILE A 183 3.28 2.00 -5.97
C ILE A 183 3.75 3.45 -6.03
N HIS A 184 3.50 4.22 -4.98
CA HIS A 184 3.91 5.62 -4.93
C HIS A 184 5.44 5.79 -5.06
N PRO A 185 5.96 6.55 -6.03
CA PRO A 185 7.37 6.55 -6.42
C PRO A 185 8.24 7.45 -5.52
N GLU A 186 8.10 7.32 -4.20
CA GLU A 186 8.99 7.95 -3.22
C GLU A 186 10.11 6.95 -2.89
N PRO A 187 11.41 7.31 -3.07
CA PRO A 187 12.53 6.39 -2.84
C PRO A 187 12.50 5.69 -1.49
N SER A 188 12.07 6.38 -0.43
CA SER A 188 11.98 5.78 0.92
C SER A 188 10.97 4.64 1.07
N TYR A 189 10.11 4.41 0.07
CA TYR A 189 9.16 3.29 0.03
C TYR A 189 9.64 2.09 -0.78
N LEU A 190 10.73 2.24 -1.54
CA LEU A 190 11.28 1.17 -2.37
C LEU A 190 12.02 0.13 -1.52
N PRO A 191 12.17 -1.11 -2.01
CA PRO A 191 12.93 -2.16 -1.32
C PRO A 191 14.37 -1.74 -1.00
N ASP A 192 15.03 -1.04 -1.91
CA ASP A 192 16.28 -0.31 -1.67
C ASP A 192 16.02 1.20 -1.75
N PRO A 193 16.03 1.93 -0.61
CA PRO A 193 15.84 3.38 -0.59
C PRO A 193 16.91 4.20 -1.29
N GLN A 194 18.07 3.60 -1.62
CA GLN A 194 19.12 4.23 -2.41
C GLN A 194 19.05 3.87 -3.90
N GLY A 195 18.14 2.96 -4.27
CA GLY A 195 17.96 2.51 -5.65
C GLY A 195 17.33 3.57 -6.56
N ASP A 196 17.49 3.38 -7.86
CA ASP A 196 16.86 4.24 -8.87
C ASP A 196 15.38 3.87 -9.03
N VAL A 197 14.50 4.84 -8.81
CA VAL A 197 13.04 4.73 -9.03
C VAL A 197 12.75 4.17 -10.43
N ASN A 198 13.49 4.61 -11.46
CA ASN A 198 13.26 4.17 -12.84
C ASN A 198 13.67 2.72 -13.08
N GLU A 199 14.66 2.21 -12.35
CA GLU A 199 15.05 0.81 -12.42
C GLU A 199 13.94 -0.09 -11.86
N TYR A 200 13.37 0.29 -10.71
CA TYR A 200 12.21 -0.41 -10.14
C TYR A 200 11.00 -0.36 -11.07
N PHE A 201 10.66 0.81 -11.61
CA PHE A 201 9.53 0.92 -12.54
C PHE A 201 9.76 0.18 -13.85
N ARG A 202 11.00 0.06 -14.32
CA ARG A 202 11.35 -0.81 -15.46
C ARG A 202 11.11 -2.27 -15.12
N LYS A 203 11.58 -2.73 -13.96
CA LYS A 203 11.34 -4.10 -13.48
C LYS A 203 9.84 -4.38 -13.35
N TYR A 204 9.07 -3.49 -12.74
CA TYR A 204 7.62 -3.61 -12.61
C TYR A 204 6.94 -3.71 -13.97
N ARG A 205 7.34 -2.87 -14.93
CA ARG A 205 6.84 -2.92 -16.31
C ARG A 205 7.06 -4.30 -16.94
N ASP A 206 8.25 -4.85 -16.77
CA ASP A 206 8.62 -6.13 -17.36
C ASP A 206 7.85 -7.28 -16.69
N THR A 207 7.72 -7.28 -15.35
CA THR A 207 6.84 -8.19 -14.59
C THR A 207 5.38 -8.11 -15.05
N ILE A 208 4.84 -6.90 -15.24
CA ILE A 208 3.46 -6.72 -15.73
C ILE A 208 3.32 -7.34 -17.12
N ARG A 209 4.26 -7.09 -18.04
CA ARG A 209 4.22 -7.64 -19.41
C ARG A 209 4.25 -9.16 -19.44
N GLU A 210 5.09 -9.78 -18.62
CA GLU A 210 5.15 -11.24 -18.48
C GLU A 210 3.79 -11.79 -18.02
N ASN A 211 3.19 -11.18 -17.01
CA ASN A 211 1.93 -11.63 -16.43
C ASN A 211 0.68 -11.27 -17.24
N LEU A 212 0.76 -10.32 -18.18
CA LEU A 212 -0.32 -10.07 -19.15
C LEU A 212 -0.48 -11.22 -20.15
N SER A 213 0.54 -12.07 -20.30
CA SER A 213 0.51 -13.26 -21.14
C SER A 213 0.06 -14.52 -20.37
N HIS A 214 -0.41 -14.37 -19.12
CA HIS A 214 -0.82 -15.49 -18.28
C HIS A 214 -2.02 -16.26 -18.85
N ASP A 215 -1.99 -17.59 -18.73
CA ASP A 215 -3.03 -18.49 -19.26
C ASP A 215 -4.36 -18.36 -18.50
N ASP A 216 -4.29 -18.23 -17.17
CA ASP A 216 -5.48 -17.92 -16.36
C ASP A 216 -6.01 -16.51 -16.65
N LEU A 217 -7.24 -16.45 -17.15
CA LEU A 217 -7.97 -15.22 -17.43
C LEU A 217 -8.15 -14.35 -16.17
N LYS A 218 -8.34 -14.95 -14.99
CA LYS A 218 -8.52 -14.18 -13.75
C LYS A 218 -7.23 -13.49 -13.33
N ALA A 219 -6.11 -14.22 -13.32
CA ALA A 219 -4.79 -13.64 -13.11
C ALA A 219 -4.52 -12.51 -14.11
N ARG A 220 -4.71 -12.77 -15.41
CA ARG A 220 -4.51 -11.76 -16.46
C ARG A 220 -5.35 -10.50 -16.26
N THR A 221 -6.61 -10.64 -15.84
CA THR A 221 -7.51 -9.49 -15.58
C THR A 221 -6.99 -8.61 -14.43
N LYS A 222 -6.40 -9.20 -13.39
CA LYS A 222 -5.79 -8.44 -12.28
C LYS A 222 -4.60 -7.61 -12.76
N TRP A 223 -3.71 -8.21 -13.54
CA TRP A 223 -2.56 -7.52 -14.14
C TRP A 223 -2.96 -6.47 -15.16
N LEU A 224 -4.05 -6.71 -15.89
CA LEU A 224 -4.64 -5.74 -16.81
C LEU A 224 -5.11 -4.49 -16.07
N TRP A 225 -5.84 -4.64 -14.98
CA TRP A 225 -6.24 -3.51 -14.14
C TRP A 225 -5.01 -2.80 -13.57
N PHE A 226 -4.03 -3.56 -13.06
CA PHE A 226 -2.82 -3.00 -12.45
C PHE A 226 -1.96 -2.21 -13.45
N THR A 227 -1.97 -2.61 -14.72
CA THR A 227 -1.34 -1.84 -15.82
C THR A 227 -1.88 -0.41 -15.86
N GLY A 228 -3.18 -0.23 -15.67
CA GLY A 228 -3.80 1.08 -15.60
C GLY A 228 -3.26 1.93 -14.44
N LEU A 229 -3.08 1.35 -13.26
CA LEU A 229 -2.50 2.02 -12.09
C LEU A 229 -1.02 2.38 -12.33
N PHE A 230 -0.27 1.45 -12.92
CA PHE A 230 1.13 1.64 -13.29
C PHE A 230 1.27 2.80 -14.28
N ASN A 231 0.53 2.79 -15.38
CA ASN A 231 0.53 3.86 -16.38
C ASN A 231 0.09 5.20 -15.79
N ALA A 232 -0.91 5.21 -14.90
CA ALA A 232 -1.32 6.43 -14.21
C ALA A 232 -0.17 7.02 -13.37
N ASN A 233 0.61 6.19 -12.67
CA ASN A 233 1.79 6.62 -11.94
C ASN A 233 2.88 7.17 -12.87
N VAL A 234 3.25 6.43 -13.92
CA VAL A 234 4.24 6.85 -14.93
C VAL A 234 3.90 8.20 -15.55
N GLN A 235 2.61 8.44 -15.83
CA GLN A 235 2.16 9.70 -16.43
C GLN A 235 2.07 10.85 -15.42
N TYR A 236 1.70 10.55 -14.17
CA TYR A 236 1.48 11.56 -13.13
C TYR A 236 2.79 12.05 -12.48
N PHE A 237 3.70 11.14 -12.14
CA PHE A 237 4.91 11.48 -11.38
C PHE A 237 6.08 11.77 -12.32
N SER A 238 6.56 13.02 -12.30
CA SER A 238 7.71 13.46 -13.11
C SER A 238 9.03 12.76 -12.80
N THR A 239 9.13 12.06 -11.66
CA THR A 239 10.31 11.28 -11.27
C THR A 239 10.47 9.99 -12.07
N ILE A 240 9.40 9.54 -12.74
CA ILE A 240 9.40 8.33 -13.56
C ILE A 240 9.53 8.70 -15.03
N ASP A 241 10.37 7.96 -15.75
CA ASP A 241 10.53 8.07 -17.20
C ASP A 241 9.22 7.65 -17.89
N LYS A 242 8.63 8.61 -18.62
CA LYS A 242 7.37 8.43 -19.35
C LYS A 242 7.46 7.35 -20.43
N SER A 243 8.66 7.02 -20.90
CA SER A 243 8.92 5.93 -21.85
C SER A 243 8.58 4.54 -21.29
N LEU A 244 8.43 4.44 -19.95
CA LEU A 244 8.07 3.18 -19.28
C LEU A 244 6.60 2.81 -19.40
N THR A 245 5.76 3.66 -19.99
CA THR A 245 4.33 3.37 -20.23
C THR A 245 4.16 2.05 -20.99
N ILE A 246 3.16 1.26 -20.61
CA ILE A 246 2.78 0.02 -21.29
C ILE A 246 1.67 0.33 -22.29
N ASP A 247 1.94 0.12 -23.58
CA ASP A 247 1.00 0.38 -24.68
C ASP A 247 -0.17 -0.62 -24.72
N GLN A 248 -1.28 -0.21 -25.38
CA GLN A 248 -2.39 -1.06 -25.85
C GLN A 248 -3.28 -1.77 -24.81
N LEU A 249 -3.55 -1.17 -23.65
CA LEU A 249 -4.36 -1.83 -22.61
C LEU A 249 -5.45 -0.89 -22.07
N PRO A 250 -6.60 -1.45 -21.63
CA PRO A 250 -7.69 -0.66 -21.05
C PRO A 250 -7.19 0.03 -19.80
N SER A 251 -7.86 1.11 -19.49
CA SER A 251 -7.20 2.18 -18.80
C SER A 251 -8.09 2.74 -17.71
N ILE A 252 -7.59 2.75 -16.49
CA ILE A 252 -8.39 3.11 -15.33
C ILE A 252 -8.32 4.61 -15.08
N THR A 253 -9.36 5.17 -14.45
CA THR A 253 -9.35 6.58 -14.03
C THR A 253 -8.81 6.67 -12.60
N ILE A 254 -7.64 7.30 -12.44
CA ILE A 254 -7.06 7.62 -11.12
C ILE A 254 -7.07 9.13 -10.93
N ASN A 255 -7.73 9.58 -9.85
CA ASN A 255 -7.76 10.98 -9.45
C ASN A 255 -7.00 11.15 -8.13
N TYR A 256 -5.72 11.53 -8.21
CA TYR A 256 -4.91 11.78 -7.02
C TYR A 256 -5.50 12.90 -6.16
N LEU A 257 -5.48 12.71 -4.85
CA LEU A 257 -5.93 13.70 -3.88
C LEU A 257 -4.80 14.72 -3.65
N ASN A 258 -4.50 15.54 -4.66
CA ASN A 258 -3.33 16.44 -4.78
C ASN A 258 -3.03 17.26 -3.50
N PRO A 259 -1.76 17.41 -3.07
CA PRO A 259 -1.33 18.32 -2.00
C PRO A 259 -1.61 19.81 -2.26
N PRO A 260 -1.93 20.63 -1.24
CA PRO A 260 -1.63 22.05 -1.29
C PRO A 260 -0.09 22.25 -1.22
N PRO A 261 0.42 23.40 -1.69
CA PRO A 261 1.83 23.75 -1.52
C PRO A 261 2.22 23.76 -0.03
N PRO A 262 3.50 23.52 0.32
CA PRO A 262 3.92 23.21 1.69
C PRO A 262 3.62 24.36 2.66
N LEU A 263 2.99 24.00 3.80
CA LEU A 263 2.95 24.81 5.01
C LEU A 263 4.00 24.27 5.98
N GLU A 264 5.16 24.94 6.02
CA GLU A 264 6.20 24.96 7.06
C GLU A 264 6.77 23.62 7.61
N ASP A 265 7.88 23.76 8.35
CA ASP A 265 8.98 22.81 8.58
C ASP A 265 8.65 21.51 9.35
N ASN A 266 7.40 21.25 9.72
CA ASN A 266 7.01 20.19 10.66
C ASN A 266 6.81 18.80 10.03
N PHE A 267 6.89 18.66 8.70
CA PHE A 267 6.60 17.41 7.97
C PHE A 267 7.72 16.93 7.05
N LYS A 268 8.99 17.24 7.35
CA LYS A 268 10.16 16.82 6.52
C LYS A 268 10.24 15.32 6.22
N TRP A 269 9.60 14.48 7.05
CA TRP A 269 9.53 13.03 6.87
C TRP A 269 8.53 12.57 5.80
N ALA A 270 7.51 13.38 5.49
CA ALA A 270 6.55 13.15 4.43
C ALA A 270 6.73 14.26 3.38
N LYS A 271 7.73 14.12 2.49
CA LYS A 271 7.98 15.12 1.45
C LYS A 271 6.71 15.32 0.61
N PRO A 272 6.10 16.51 0.59
CA PRO A 272 4.99 16.79 -0.31
C PRO A 272 5.55 16.88 -1.74
N LEU A 273 5.22 15.89 -2.58
CA LEU A 273 5.47 15.95 -4.02
C LEU A 273 4.48 16.93 -4.66
N MET A 274 4.98 18.02 -5.21
CA MET A 274 4.17 18.93 -6.02
C MET A 274 3.80 18.27 -7.34
N ALA A 275 2.51 18.17 -7.63
CA ALA A 275 2.02 17.83 -8.96
C ALA A 275 0.74 18.63 -9.28
N PRO A 276 0.59 19.15 -10.52
CA PRO A 276 -0.65 19.74 -10.99
C PRO A 276 -1.72 18.64 -11.04
N GLY A 277 -2.97 18.97 -10.71
CA GLY A 277 -4.04 17.98 -10.75
C GLY A 277 -4.26 17.41 -12.13
N VAL A 278 -3.80 16.18 -12.35
CA VAL A 278 -4.04 15.45 -13.60
C VAL A 278 -5.27 14.56 -13.40
N ARG A 279 -6.29 14.77 -14.23
CA ARG A 279 -7.29 13.73 -14.50
C ARG A 279 -6.74 12.88 -15.62
N VAL A 280 -6.26 11.68 -15.30
CA VAL A 280 -5.90 10.71 -16.33
C VAL A 280 -7.20 10.01 -16.73
N LYS A 281 -7.90 10.56 -17.73
CA LYS A 281 -9.02 9.91 -18.39
C LYS A 281 -8.44 9.13 -19.55
N ILE A 282 -8.59 7.82 -19.53
CA ILE A 282 -8.19 6.98 -20.64
C ILE A 282 -9.38 6.05 -20.90
N ASN A 283 -9.68 5.81 -22.18
CA ASN A 283 -10.91 5.18 -22.62
C ASN A 283 -10.94 3.68 -22.36
N THR A 284 -12.04 3.19 -21.79
CA THR A 284 -12.37 1.76 -21.71
C THR A 284 -13.65 1.51 -22.49
N ASP A 285 -13.52 1.26 -23.78
CA ASP A 285 -14.58 0.60 -24.53
C ASP A 285 -14.13 -0.86 -24.72
N LEU A 286 -14.76 -1.76 -23.95
CA LEU A 286 -14.86 -3.19 -24.24
C LEU A 286 -16.31 -3.47 -24.64
#